data_AF-A0A453LPV7-F1
#
_entry.id   AF-A0A453LPV7-F1
#
_cell.length_a   1.000
_cell.length_b   1.000
_cell.length_c   1.000
_cell.angle_alpha   90.00
_cell.angle_beta   90.00
_cell.angle_gamma   90.00
#
_symmetry.space_group_name_H-M   'P 1'
#
loop_
_entity.id
_entity.type
_entity.pdbx_description
1 polymer ?
#
loop_
_entity_poly.entity_id
_entity_poly.type
_entity_poly.pdbx_seq_one_letter_code
_entity_poly.pdbx_strand_id
1 'polypeptide(L)'
;MMTEADGETATLFPKSARLRNLTYSAPLYVDVSYRVVKKGHDCEEVTETAEYPKVFIGKVPIMLRSSYCTLFQQSEKDLTELGECPYDQGGYFVINGSEKVLIAQEKMSTNHVYVFKKRQPNKFAYVGEVRSMAENQNRPASSMFVRMLSRAGAKGGSSGQYIRATLPYIRADIPIIIVFRALGFVADKDILEHICYDFSDTQMMELLRPSLEEAFVIQNQQVALDYIGKRGATVGVTREKRIKYAKEILQKEMLPHVGVGEFCETKKAYYF
;
A
#
# COMPACT_ATOMS: atom_id res chain seq x y z
N MET A 1 20.00 -18.49 -21.16
CA MET A 1 20.49 -18.51 -22.56
C MET A 1 21.07 -17.13 -22.86
N MET A 2 22.20 -17.09 -23.57
CA MET A 2 22.86 -15.89 -24.05
C MET A 2 23.06 -16.02 -25.55
N THR A 3 22.67 -15.01 -26.30
CA THR A 3 22.97 -14.89 -27.72
C THR A 3 24.26 -14.08 -27.86
N GLU A 4 25.29 -14.67 -28.46
CA GLU A 4 26.56 -14.00 -28.71
C GLU A 4 26.49 -13.12 -29.97
N ALA A 5 27.52 -12.28 -30.21
CA ALA A 5 27.54 -11.37 -31.36
C ALA A 5 27.46 -12.11 -32.70
N ASP A 6 27.90 -13.38 -32.71
CA ASP A 6 27.90 -14.26 -33.87
C ASP A 6 26.52 -14.90 -34.14
N GLY A 7 25.51 -14.59 -33.31
CA GLY A 7 24.13 -15.05 -33.46
C GLY A 7 23.83 -16.40 -32.82
N GLU A 8 24.84 -17.13 -32.36
CA GLU A 8 24.63 -18.39 -31.65
C GLU A 8 24.06 -18.17 -30.25
N THR A 9 23.07 -18.98 -29.88
CA THR A 9 22.43 -18.92 -28.57
C THR A 9 22.89 -20.12 -27.74
N ALA A 10 23.66 -19.84 -26.69
CA ALA A 10 24.18 -20.85 -25.78
C ALA A 10 23.56 -20.74 -24.38
N THR A 11 23.52 -21.85 -23.65
CA THR A 11 23.17 -21.81 -22.22
C THR A 11 24.33 -21.19 -21.45
N LEU A 12 24.05 -20.11 -20.72
CA LEU A 12 25.04 -19.45 -19.89
C LEU A 12 25.19 -20.23 -18.59
N PHE A 13 26.38 -20.75 -18.30
CA PHE A 13 26.71 -21.37 -17.02
C PHE A 13 27.23 -20.33 -16.02
N PRO A 14 26.98 -20.49 -14.70
CA PRO A 14 27.39 -19.50 -13.70
C PRO A 14 28.89 -19.22 -13.66
N LYS A 15 29.75 -20.26 -13.69
CA LYS A 15 31.21 -20.12 -13.85
C LYS A 15 31.60 -19.25 -15.03
N SER A 16 31.00 -19.46 -16.19
CA SER A 16 31.26 -18.63 -17.38
C SER A 16 30.80 -17.19 -17.17
N ALA A 17 29.71 -16.97 -16.44
CA ALA A 17 29.24 -15.62 -16.14
C ALA A 17 30.21 -14.87 -15.22
N ARG A 18 30.78 -15.55 -14.22
CA ARG A 18 31.82 -15.00 -13.32
C ARG A 18 33.07 -14.60 -14.10
N LEU A 19 33.64 -15.51 -14.88
CA LEU A 19 34.91 -15.28 -15.60
C LEU A 19 34.82 -14.21 -16.70
N ARG A 20 33.67 -14.10 -17.37
CA ARG A 20 33.45 -13.15 -18.48
C ARG A 20 32.86 -11.81 -18.04
N ASN A 21 32.74 -11.56 -16.74
CA ASN A 21 32.06 -10.38 -16.20
C ASN A 21 30.62 -10.19 -16.71
N LEU A 22 29.89 -11.29 -16.90
CA LEU A 22 28.51 -11.27 -17.38
C LEU A 22 27.52 -11.35 -16.22
N THR A 23 26.26 -10.99 -16.50
CA THR A 23 25.16 -11.17 -15.57
C THR A 23 24.42 -12.48 -15.85
N TYR A 24 24.40 -13.37 -14.85
CA TYR A 24 23.66 -14.63 -14.92
C TYR A 24 22.16 -14.35 -14.82
N SER A 25 21.49 -14.38 -15.97
CA SER A 25 20.08 -14.01 -16.12
C SER A 25 19.38 -14.88 -17.15
N ALA A 26 18.06 -15.03 -17.00
CA ALA A 26 17.20 -15.66 -18.01
C ALA A 26 16.34 -14.62 -18.74
N PRO A 27 16.08 -14.85 -20.04
CA PRO A 27 15.11 -14.06 -20.78
C PRO A 27 13.68 -14.32 -20.26
N LEU A 28 12.89 -13.26 -20.20
CA LEU A 28 11.48 -13.28 -19.85
C LEU A 28 10.65 -12.99 -21.11
N TYR A 29 9.70 -13.88 -21.38
CA TYR A 29 8.80 -13.79 -22.52
C TYR A 29 7.35 -13.70 -22.02
N VAL A 30 6.52 -12.93 -22.70
CA VAL A 30 5.09 -12.78 -22.41
C VAL A 30 4.28 -12.81 -23.71
N ASP A 31 3.04 -13.26 -23.63
CA ASP A 31 2.10 -13.20 -24.74
C ASP A 31 1.35 -11.87 -24.69
N VAL A 32 1.36 -11.13 -25.80
CA VAL A 32 0.75 -9.80 -25.90
C VAL A 32 -0.43 -9.86 -26.85
N SER A 33 -1.63 -9.59 -26.35
CA SER A 33 -2.82 -9.39 -27.18
C SER A 33 -3.19 -7.91 -27.19
N TYR A 34 -3.34 -7.30 -28.37
CA TYR A 34 -3.89 -5.95 -28.49
C TYR A 34 -5.17 -5.97 -29.33
N ARG A 35 -6.15 -5.17 -28.89
CA ARG A 35 -7.46 -5.02 -29.53
C ARG A 35 -7.68 -3.56 -29.88
N VAL A 36 -7.95 -3.28 -31.15
CA VAL A 36 -8.25 -1.92 -31.63
C VAL A 36 -9.75 -1.77 -31.73
N VAL A 37 -10.30 -0.87 -30.92
CA VAL A 37 -11.73 -0.51 -30.93
C VAL A 37 -11.86 0.85 -31.61
N LYS A 38 -12.47 0.90 -32.81
CA LYS A 38 -12.78 2.17 -33.48
C LYS A 38 -14.23 2.53 -33.15
N LYS A 39 -14.45 3.70 -32.54
CA LYS A 39 -15.79 4.24 -32.36
C LYS A 39 -16.25 4.92 -33.66
N GLY A 40 -17.13 4.25 -34.40
CA GLY A 40 -17.92 4.87 -35.47
C GLY A 40 -19.06 5.73 -34.90
N HIS A 41 -19.73 6.47 -35.77
CA HIS A 41 -20.79 7.43 -35.40
C HIS A 41 -22.06 6.74 -34.83
N ASP A 42 -22.26 5.43 -35.08
CA ASP A 42 -23.46 4.66 -34.66
C ASP A 42 -23.12 3.25 -34.11
N CYS A 43 -22.51 3.20 -32.92
CA CYS A 43 -22.12 1.99 -32.15
C CYS A 43 -20.70 1.44 -32.43
N GLU A 44 -20.13 0.82 -31.39
CA GLU A 44 -18.72 0.40 -31.31
C GLU A 44 -18.44 -0.81 -32.21
N GLU A 45 -17.53 -0.68 -33.19
CA GLU A 45 -17.01 -1.82 -33.97
C GLU A 45 -15.58 -2.15 -33.52
N VAL A 46 -15.38 -3.36 -33.00
CA VAL A 46 -14.05 -3.93 -32.75
C VAL A 46 -13.47 -4.33 -34.10
N THR A 47 -12.42 -3.64 -34.56
CA THR A 47 -11.95 -3.78 -35.95
C THR A 47 -10.84 -4.83 -36.09
N GLU A 48 -9.91 -4.92 -35.12
CA GLU A 48 -8.74 -5.81 -35.24
C GLU A 48 -8.31 -6.34 -33.86
N THR A 49 -8.09 -7.65 -33.77
CA THR A 49 -7.41 -8.31 -32.64
C THR A 49 -6.17 -9.01 -33.18
N ALA A 50 -5.02 -8.70 -32.63
CA ALA A 50 -3.77 -9.39 -32.98
C ALA A 50 -3.07 -9.88 -31.71
N GLU A 51 -2.54 -11.10 -31.82
CA GLU A 51 -1.87 -11.82 -30.76
C GLU A 51 -0.40 -12.03 -31.14
N TYR A 52 0.49 -11.59 -30.27
CA TYR A 52 1.92 -11.81 -30.39
C TYR A 52 2.36 -12.78 -29.29
N PRO A 53 2.49 -14.08 -29.62
CA PRO A 53 3.02 -15.04 -28.65
C PRO A 53 4.52 -14.84 -28.44
N LYS A 54 5.01 -15.10 -27.22
CA LYS A 54 6.43 -15.12 -26.83
C LYS A 54 7.20 -13.83 -27.15
N VAL A 55 6.63 -12.68 -26.84
CA VAL A 55 7.33 -11.39 -26.94
C VAL A 55 8.37 -11.29 -25.83
N PHE A 56 9.63 -11.05 -26.20
CA PHE A 56 10.70 -10.80 -25.25
C PHE A 56 10.53 -9.44 -24.58
N ILE A 57 10.50 -9.41 -23.25
CA ILE A 57 10.33 -8.16 -22.48
C ILE A 57 11.56 -7.76 -21.66
N GLY A 58 12.51 -8.67 -21.46
CA GLY A 58 13.73 -8.37 -20.73
C GLY A 58 14.41 -9.60 -20.15
N LYS A 59 15.42 -9.38 -19.31
CA LYS A 59 16.14 -10.45 -18.60
C LYS A 59 15.99 -10.26 -17.10
N VAL A 60 15.80 -11.37 -16.38
CA VAL A 60 15.72 -11.39 -14.91
C VAL A 60 16.95 -12.14 -14.37
N PRO A 61 17.73 -11.54 -13.45
CA PRO A 61 18.83 -12.25 -12.78
C PRO A 61 18.31 -13.48 -12.04
N ILE A 62 18.96 -14.62 -12.23
CA ILE A 62 18.59 -15.87 -11.55
C ILE A 62 19.47 -16.05 -10.33
N MET A 63 18.86 -16.42 -9.20
CA MET A 63 19.59 -16.81 -8.00
C MET A 63 20.21 -18.19 -8.17
N LEU A 64 21.47 -18.35 -7.80
CA LEU A 64 22.15 -19.65 -7.89
C LEU A 64 21.50 -20.69 -6.98
N ARG A 65 21.38 -21.92 -7.52
CA ARG A 65 20.68 -23.06 -6.92
C ARG A 65 19.18 -22.86 -6.66
N SER A 66 18.55 -21.82 -7.21
CA SER A 66 17.09 -21.70 -7.26
C SER A 66 16.47 -22.69 -8.26
N SER A 67 15.16 -22.90 -8.21
CA SER A 67 14.42 -23.81 -9.13
C SER A 67 14.58 -23.48 -10.61
N TYR A 68 14.89 -22.23 -10.95
CA TYR A 68 15.11 -21.77 -12.33
C TYR A 68 16.59 -21.72 -12.72
N CYS A 69 17.50 -22.13 -11.83
CA CYS A 69 18.94 -22.18 -12.09
C CYS A 69 19.31 -23.49 -12.81
N THR A 70 20.31 -23.41 -13.68
CA THR A 70 20.89 -24.58 -14.38
C THR A 70 21.50 -25.60 -13.42
N LEU A 71 21.90 -25.17 -12.21
CA LEU A 71 22.51 -26.02 -11.18
C LEU A 71 21.47 -26.67 -10.25
N PHE A 72 20.17 -26.45 -10.46
CA PHE A 72 19.12 -27.00 -9.61
C PHE A 72 19.09 -28.53 -9.71
N GLN A 73 19.14 -29.21 -8.55
CA GLN A 73 19.07 -30.68 -8.43
C GLN A 73 20.12 -31.47 -9.24
N GLN A 74 21.24 -30.84 -9.60
CA GLN A 74 22.39 -31.55 -10.20
C GLN A 74 23.10 -32.41 -9.15
N SER A 75 23.66 -33.55 -9.56
CA SER A 75 24.45 -34.39 -8.65
C SER A 75 25.80 -33.72 -8.32
N GLU A 76 26.43 -34.13 -7.21
CA GLU A 76 27.76 -33.61 -6.84
C GLU A 76 28.82 -33.85 -7.93
N LYS A 77 28.67 -34.96 -8.68
CA LYS A 77 29.53 -35.27 -9.82
C LYS A 77 29.33 -34.27 -10.96
N ASP A 78 28.07 -34.05 -11.36
CA ASP A 78 27.74 -33.12 -12.44
C ASP A 78 28.17 -31.68 -12.10
N LEU A 79 28.02 -31.27 -10.84
CA LEU A 79 28.49 -29.96 -10.37
C LEU A 79 30.01 -29.82 -10.51
N THR A 80 30.75 -30.87 -10.15
CA THR A 80 32.21 -30.90 -10.28
C THR A 80 32.64 -30.84 -11.74
N GLU A 81 31.95 -31.56 -12.63
CA GLU A 81 32.18 -31.54 -14.07
C GLU A 81 31.89 -30.16 -14.69
N LEU A 82 30.86 -29.48 -14.21
CA LEU A 82 30.54 -28.09 -14.56
C LEU A 82 31.52 -27.07 -13.96
N GLY A 83 32.45 -27.51 -13.11
CA GLY A 83 33.44 -26.67 -12.45
C GLY A 83 32.87 -25.78 -11.35
N GLU A 84 31.73 -26.18 -10.76
CA GLU A 84 31.13 -25.56 -9.59
C GLU A 84 31.47 -26.38 -8.34
N CYS A 85 31.45 -25.73 -7.17
CA CYS A 85 31.73 -26.40 -5.91
C CYS A 85 30.48 -27.15 -5.40
N PRO A 86 30.58 -28.46 -5.05
CA PRO A 86 29.46 -29.19 -4.44
C PRO A 86 28.99 -28.58 -3.11
N TYR A 87 29.91 -27.98 -2.35
CA TYR A 87 29.64 -27.36 -1.05
C TYR A 87 29.07 -25.94 -1.11
N ASP A 88 29.05 -25.29 -2.29
CA ASP A 88 28.47 -23.95 -2.42
C ASP A 88 26.96 -23.99 -2.14
N GLN A 89 26.44 -23.29 -1.15
CA GLN A 89 25.00 -23.37 -0.84
C GLN A 89 24.12 -22.56 -1.83
N GLY A 90 24.70 -21.71 -2.66
CA GLY A 90 23.94 -20.81 -3.53
C GLY A 90 23.25 -19.69 -2.73
N GLY A 91 22.13 -19.17 -3.25
CA GLY A 91 21.39 -18.08 -2.56
C GLY A 91 21.87 -16.66 -2.90
N TYR A 92 22.76 -16.52 -3.88
CA TYR A 92 23.28 -15.24 -4.36
C TYR A 92 23.11 -15.11 -5.87
N PHE A 93 23.30 -13.89 -6.37
CA PHE A 93 23.21 -13.54 -7.78
C PHE A 93 24.60 -13.23 -8.34
N VAL A 94 24.83 -13.56 -9.61
CA VAL A 94 26.05 -13.15 -10.33
C VAL A 94 25.68 -12.02 -11.28
N ILE A 95 26.13 -10.80 -10.96
CA ILE A 95 25.86 -9.58 -11.73
C ILE A 95 27.19 -8.96 -12.13
N ASN A 96 27.40 -8.78 -13.43
CA ASN A 96 28.64 -8.26 -14.01
C ASN A 96 29.88 -8.99 -13.47
N GLY A 97 29.84 -10.32 -13.40
CA GLY A 97 30.91 -11.17 -12.84
C GLY A 97 31.01 -11.20 -11.32
N SER A 98 30.36 -10.27 -10.63
CA SER A 98 30.43 -10.14 -9.17
C SER A 98 29.27 -10.83 -8.46
N GLU A 99 29.56 -11.43 -7.32
CA GLU A 99 28.57 -12.12 -6.48
C GLU A 99 27.86 -11.11 -5.58
N LYS A 100 26.52 -11.19 -5.53
CA LYS A 100 25.66 -10.26 -4.80
C LYS A 100 24.62 -11.04 -3.99
N VAL A 101 24.57 -10.76 -2.70
CA VAL A 101 23.56 -11.31 -1.78
C VAL A 101 22.59 -10.20 -1.42
N LEU A 102 21.30 -10.52 -1.37
CA LEU A 102 20.28 -9.61 -0.85
C LEU A 102 20.25 -9.71 0.68
N ILE A 103 20.47 -8.59 1.36
CA ILE A 103 20.40 -8.51 2.82
C ILE A 103 18.96 -8.21 3.20
N ALA A 104 18.37 -9.09 4.03
CA ALA A 104 17.04 -8.88 4.58
C ALA A 104 16.97 -7.53 5.33
N GLN A 105 15.90 -6.77 5.06
CA GLN A 105 15.68 -5.47 5.69
C GLN A 105 14.56 -5.58 6.72
N GLU A 106 14.88 -5.29 7.97
CA GLU A 106 13.88 -5.24 9.03
C GLU A 106 13.03 -3.98 8.91
N LYS A 107 11.70 -4.16 9.01
CA LYS A 107 10.71 -3.07 8.99
C LYS A 107 9.64 -3.36 10.03
N MET A 108 9.02 -2.31 10.55
CA MET A 108 7.85 -2.44 11.43
C MET A 108 6.75 -3.24 10.73
N SER A 109 6.13 -4.17 11.46
CA SER A 109 5.03 -5.00 10.93
C SER A 109 3.86 -4.11 10.48
N THR A 110 3.34 -4.39 9.29
CA THR A 110 2.16 -3.75 8.72
C THR A 110 0.88 -4.32 9.34
N ASN A 111 -0.25 -3.64 9.14
CA ASN A 111 -1.59 -4.07 9.56
C ASN A 111 -1.79 -4.23 11.09
N HIS A 112 -0.89 -3.66 11.89
CA HIS A 112 -0.99 -3.60 13.34
C HIS A 112 -1.12 -2.15 13.81
N VAL A 113 -1.92 -1.94 14.86
CA VAL A 113 -2.09 -0.64 15.51
C VAL A 113 -1.03 -0.46 16.60
N TYR A 114 -0.21 0.56 16.48
CA TYR A 114 0.77 0.94 17.49
C TYR A 114 0.34 2.22 18.19
N VAL A 115 0.32 2.21 19.52
CA VAL A 115 -0.03 3.40 20.32
C VAL A 115 1.20 3.90 21.05
N PHE A 116 1.59 5.14 20.75
CA PHE A 116 2.76 5.79 21.35
C PHE A 116 2.33 6.97 22.21
N LYS A 117 2.81 7.00 23.47
CA LYS A 117 2.75 8.19 24.31
C LYS A 117 3.89 9.14 23.93
N LYS A 118 3.57 10.40 23.64
CA LYS A 118 4.57 11.42 23.29
C LYS A 118 4.97 12.24 24.52
N ARG A 119 6.27 12.50 24.66
CA ARG A 119 6.82 13.38 25.70
C ARG A 119 6.42 14.83 25.42
N GLN A 120 5.93 15.53 26.45
CA GLN A 120 5.62 16.96 26.36
C GLN A 120 6.91 17.79 26.21
N PRO A 121 6.93 18.89 25.43
CA PRO A 121 5.81 19.76 25.03
C PRO A 121 5.17 19.46 23.65
N ASN A 122 5.14 18.20 23.20
CA ASN A 122 4.50 17.84 21.94
C ASN A 122 3.00 18.25 21.88
N LYS A 123 2.55 18.72 20.70
CA LYS A 123 1.14 19.04 20.40
C LYS A 123 0.19 17.88 20.72
N PHE A 124 0.65 16.65 20.55
CA PHE A 124 -0.13 15.45 20.81
C PHE A 124 0.34 14.73 22.08
N ALA A 125 -0.60 14.19 22.85
CA ALA A 125 -0.31 13.36 24.02
C ALA A 125 -0.12 11.90 23.62
N TYR A 126 -1.00 11.39 22.76
CA TYR A 126 -1.00 10.02 22.27
C TYR A 126 -1.13 10.00 20.75
N VAL A 127 -0.45 9.04 20.11
CA VAL A 127 -0.49 8.80 18.67
C VAL A 127 -0.69 7.31 18.43
N GLY A 128 -1.85 6.94 17.89
CA GLY A 128 -2.06 5.66 17.21
C GLY A 128 -1.56 5.75 15.76
N GLU A 129 -0.74 4.80 15.34
CA GLU A 129 -0.27 4.65 13.96
C GLU A 129 -0.65 3.26 13.45
N VAL A 130 -1.16 3.20 12.22
CA VAL A 130 -1.35 1.96 11.48
C VAL A 130 -0.77 2.13 10.07
N ARG A 131 0.05 1.17 9.67
CA ARG A 131 0.58 1.06 8.30
C ARG A 131 -0.13 -0.08 7.59
N SER A 132 -1.13 0.27 6.81
CA SER A 132 -1.99 -0.68 6.15
C SER A 132 -1.45 -1.09 4.77
N MET A 133 -1.38 -2.39 4.52
CA MET A 133 -1.00 -2.96 3.24
C MET A 133 -1.95 -4.11 2.89
N ALA A 134 -2.58 -4.04 1.72
CA ALA A 134 -3.41 -5.14 1.22
C ALA A 134 -2.51 -6.30 0.78
N GLU A 135 -2.85 -7.52 1.18
CA GLU A 135 -2.02 -8.72 0.97
C GLU A 135 -1.69 -8.99 -0.51
N ASN A 136 -2.61 -8.67 -1.41
CA ASN A 136 -2.50 -8.99 -2.84
C ASN A 136 -2.18 -7.77 -3.72
N GLN A 137 -1.72 -6.65 -3.15
CA GLN A 137 -1.39 -5.46 -3.94
C GLN A 137 0.05 -5.03 -3.74
N ASN A 138 0.77 -4.83 -4.86
CA ASN A 138 2.09 -4.23 -4.89
C ASN A 138 2.00 -2.70 -4.79
N ARG A 139 1.28 -2.21 -3.77
CA ARG A 139 1.17 -0.78 -3.43
C ARG A 139 1.98 -0.52 -2.17
N PRO A 140 2.58 0.68 -2.03
CA PRO A 140 3.23 1.06 -0.78
C PRO A 140 2.22 1.05 0.36
N ALA A 141 2.71 0.76 1.58
CA ALA A 141 1.87 0.75 2.76
C ALA A 141 1.27 2.14 3.01
N SER A 142 -0.06 2.18 3.11
CA SER A 142 -0.81 3.39 3.41
C SER A 142 -0.80 3.66 4.91
N SER A 143 -0.24 4.81 5.31
CA SER A 143 -0.11 5.17 6.72
C SER A 143 -1.25 6.07 7.17
N MET A 144 -1.88 5.70 8.29
CA MET A 144 -2.90 6.48 8.95
C MET A 144 -2.48 6.75 10.40
N PHE A 145 -2.85 7.92 10.90
CA PHE A 145 -2.61 8.30 12.29
C PHE A 145 -3.89 8.73 12.97
N VAL A 146 -4.09 8.34 14.23
CA VAL A 146 -5.11 8.90 15.12
C VAL A 146 -4.39 9.52 16.31
N ARG A 147 -4.61 10.80 16.55
CA ARG A 147 -3.83 11.60 17.48
C ARG A 147 -4.72 12.32 18.46
N MET A 148 -4.40 12.19 19.75
CA MET A 148 -5.05 12.93 20.81
C MET A 148 -4.23 14.18 21.12
N LEU A 149 -4.85 15.35 21.07
CA LEU A 149 -4.21 16.61 21.42
C LEU A 149 -3.80 16.62 22.90
N SER A 150 -2.67 17.23 23.20
CA SER A 150 -2.26 17.48 24.58
C SER A 150 -3.12 18.59 25.19
N ARG A 151 -3.31 18.54 26.52
CA ARG A 151 -4.10 19.55 27.25
C ARG A 151 -3.58 20.97 27.06
N ALA A 152 -2.27 21.13 26.90
CA ALA A 152 -1.62 22.42 26.63
C ALA A 152 -1.80 22.92 25.19
N GLY A 153 -2.09 22.02 24.24
CA GLY A 153 -2.33 22.35 22.83
C GLY A 153 -3.76 22.81 22.52
N ALA A 154 -4.70 22.63 23.46
CA ALA A 154 -6.10 23.04 23.34
C ALA A 154 -6.24 24.56 23.58
N LYS A 155 -5.83 25.39 22.61
CA LYS A 155 -6.09 26.84 22.64
C LYS A 155 -7.49 27.12 22.08
N GLY A 156 -8.47 27.29 22.96
CA GLY A 156 -9.80 27.80 22.62
C GLY A 156 -10.94 27.13 23.38
N GLY A 157 -11.53 27.87 24.33
CA GLY A 157 -12.91 27.74 24.82
C GLY A 157 -13.33 26.48 25.60
N SER A 158 -13.09 25.29 25.06
CA SER A 158 -13.41 24.01 25.69
C SER A 158 -12.11 23.28 26.00
N SER A 159 -11.85 23.04 27.29
CA SER A 159 -10.63 22.41 27.82
C SER A 159 -10.56 20.91 27.53
N GLY A 160 -10.92 20.51 26.31
CA GLY A 160 -11.04 19.12 25.89
C GLY A 160 -9.79 18.59 25.20
N GLN A 161 -9.56 17.28 25.36
CA GLN A 161 -8.53 16.55 24.61
C GLN A 161 -9.12 16.02 23.30
N TYR A 162 -9.08 16.84 22.25
CA TYR A 162 -9.63 16.45 20.95
C TYR A 162 -8.84 15.31 20.31
N ILE A 163 -9.56 14.37 19.68
CA ILE A 163 -8.99 13.30 18.86
C ILE A 163 -9.18 13.64 17.38
N ARG A 164 -8.09 13.62 16.63
CA ARG A 164 -8.08 13.87 15.18
C ARG A 164 -7.31 12.78 14.43
N ALA A 165 -7.76 12.45 13.24
CA ALA A 165 -7.11 11.52 12.33
C ALA A 165 -6.36 12.25 11.21
N THR A 166 -5.19 11.73 10.82
CA THR A 166 -4.50 12.10 9.59
C THR A 166 -4.73 10.98 8.58
N LEU A 167 -5.49 11.27 7.53
CA LEU A 167 -5.76 10.34 6.44
C LEU A 167 -4.62 10.37 5.41
N PRO A 168 -4.39 9.26 4.67
CA PRO A 168 -3.49 9.24 3.53
C PRO A 168 -3.84 10.33 2.52
N TYR A 169 -2.83 10.98 1.96
CA TYR A 169 -2.97 12.07 0.97
C TYR A 169 -3.74 13.32 1.44
N ILE A 170 -4.16 13.40 2.70
CA ILE A 170 -4.76 14.59 3.29
C ILE A 170 -3.72 15.33 4.13
N ARG A 171 -3.55 16.64 3.88
CA ARG A 171 -2.49 17.44 4.51
C ARG A 171 -2.81 17.91 5.92
N ALA A 172 -4.09 17.95 6.28
CA ALA A 172 -4.57 18.48 7.55
C ALA A 172 -5.24 17.39 8.40
N ASP A 173 -5.11 17.51 9.73
CA ASP A 173 -5.80 16.63 10.66
C ASP A 173 -7.32 16.86 10.60
N ILE A 174 -8.08 15.77 10.57
CA ILE A 174 -9.55 15.75 10.50
C ILE A 174 -10.10 15.20 11.82
N PRO A 175 -11.07 15.86 12.48
CA PRO A 175 -11.77 15.30 13.63
C PRO A 175 -12.33 13.90 13.37
N ILE A 176 -12.14 12.96 14.30
CA ILE A 176 -12.51 11.54 14.08
C ILE A 176 -13.99 11.35 13.74
N ILE A 177 -14.87 12.13 14.36
CA ILE A 177 -16.33 12.07 14.15
C ILE A 177 -16.69 12.44 12.70
N ILE A 178 -15.96 13.37 12.08
CA ILE A 178 -16.17 13.73 10.67
C ILE A 178 -15.78 12.57 9.74
N VAL A 179 -14.77 11.77 10.12
CA VAL A 179 -14.39 10.57 9.35
C VAL A 179 -15.50 9.52 9.41
N PHE A 180 -16.06 9.24 10.59
CA PHE A 180 -17.21 8.34 10.73
C PHE A 180 -18.43 8.80 9.92
N ARG A 181 -18.77 10.10 10.00
CA ARG A 181 -19.85 10.68 9.19
C ARG A 181 -19.59 10.57 7.69
N ALA A 182 -18.34 10.66 7.25
CA ALA A 182 -17.97 10.44 5.85
C ALA A 182 -18.08 8.97 5.41
N LEU A 183 -17.82 8.02 6.32
CA LEU A 183 -18.02 6.58 6.10
C LEU A 183 -19.49 6.16 6.04
N GLY A 184 -20.41 7.02 6.50
CA GLY A 184 -21.86 6.82 6.40
C GLY A 184 -22.60 6.77 7.74
N PHE A 185 -21.88 6.86 8.86
CA PHE A 185 -22.47 6.84 10.21
C PHE A 185 -22.81 8.25 10.64
N VAL A 186 -24.08 8.64 10.48
CA VAL A 186 -24.54 10.02 10.77
C VAL A 186 -24.96 10.19 12.23
N ALA A 187 -25.59 9.17 12.82
CA ALA A 187 -26.07 9.23 14.19
C ALA A 187 -24.91 9.09 15.20
N ASP A 188 -24.85 10.00 16.16
CA ASP A 188 -23.77 10.00 17.16
C ASP A 188 -23.78 8.74 18.03
N LYS A 189 -24.96 8.15 18.28
CA LYS A 189 -25.10 6.88 18.99
C LYS A 189 -24.37 5.76 18.25
N ASP A 190 -24.58 5.63 16.95
CA ASP A 190 -23.94 4.60 16.12
C ASP A 190 -22.42 4.78 16.15
N ILE A 191 -21.93 6.03 16.04
CA ILE A 191 -20.49 6.32 16.12
C ILE A 191 -19.92 5.88 17.48
N LEU A 192 -20.63 6.19 18.56
CA LEU A 192 -20.20 5.82 19.91
C LEU A 192 -20.21 4.30 20.11
N GLU A 193 -21.18 3.56 19.55
CA GLU A 193 -21.23 2.09 19.59
C GLU A 193 -20.01 1.43 18.93
N HIS A 194 -19.40 2.07 17.93
CA HIS A 194 -18.19 1.56 17.26
C HIS A 194 -16.90 1.85 18.03
N ILE A 195 -16.88 2.90 18.87
CA ILE A 195 -15.69 3.30 19.63
C ILE A 195 -15.72 2.71 21.05
N CYS A 196 -16.86 2.79 21.73
CA CYS A 196 -17.06 2.34 23.09
C CYS A 196 -18.12 1.23 23.14
N TYR A 197 -17.67 0.00 23.38
CA TYR A 197 -18.56 -1.17 23.44
C TYR A 197 -19.39 -1.24 24.74
N ASP A 198 -19.01 -0.47 25.77
CA ASP A 198 -19.70 -0.41 27.06
C ASP A 198 -20.09 1.03 27.43
N PHE A 199 -21.38 1.36 27.25
CA PHE A 199 -21.91 2.68 27.59
C PHE A 199 -21.94 2.99 29.08
N SER A 200 -21.67 2.01 29.96
CA SER A 200 -21.55 2.27 31.39
C SER A 200 -20.21 2.91 31.78
N ASP A 201 -19.21 2.88 30.89
CA ASP A 201 -17.92 3.57 31.10
C ASP A 201 -18.06 5.08 30.86
N THR A 202 -18.46 5.77 31.93
CA THR A 202 -18.58 7.23 31.94
C THR A 202 -17.26 7.96 31.67
N GLN A 203 -16.10 7.36 31.96
CA GLN A 203 -14.80 8.01 31.77
C GLN A 203 -14.44 8.06 30.28
N MET A 204 -14.62 6.95 29.56
CA MET A 204 -14.37 6.89 28.12
C MET A 204 -15.32 7.81 27.34
N MET A 205 -16.59 7.86 27.76
CA MET A 205 -17.59 8.74 27.15
C MET A 205 -17.27 10.23 27.37
N GLU A 206 -16.79 10.61 28.55
CA GLU A 206 -16.39 11.99 28.84
C GLU A 206 -15.17 12.42 28.00
N LEU A 207 -14.23 11.50 27.73
CA LEU A 207 -13.07 11.77 26.87
C LEU A 207 -13.46 12.00 25.40
N LEU A 208 -14.55 11.39 24.92
CA LEU A 208 -15.03 11.54 23.53
C LEU A 208 -15.90 12.78 23.33
N ARG A 209 -16.55 13.30 24.38
CA ARG A 209 -17.48 14.44 24.30
C ARG A 209 -16.89 15.67 23.57
N PRO A 210 -15.66 16.13 23.84
CA PRO A 210 -15.11 17.29 23.14
C PRO A 210 -14.97 17.09 21.62
N SER A 211 -14.70 15.86 21.18
CA SER A 211 -14.61 15.52 19.75
C SER A 211 -15.97 15.47 19.07
N LEU A 212 -17.04 15.11 19.78
CA LEU A 212 -18.42 15.21 19.29
C LEU A 212 -18.85 16.67 19.14
N GLU A 213 -18.57 17.51 20.14
CA GLU A 213 -18.87 18.94 20.10
C GLU A 213 -18.15 19.65 18.93
N GLU A 214 -16.88 19.32 18.69
CA GLU A 214 -16.11 19.87 17.56
C GLU A 214 -16.74 19.56 16.20
N ALA A 215 -17.35 18.38 16.05
CA ALA A 215 -17.95 17.92 14.81
C ALA A 215 -19.43 18.29 14.65
N PHE A 216 -20.04 18.94 15.64
CA PHE A 216 -21.48 19.24 15.67
C PHE A 216 -21.97 19.95 14.39
N VAL A 217 -21.14 20.81 13.80
CA VAL A 217 -21.47 21.59 12.60
C VAL A 217 -21.62 20.78 11.31
N ILE A 218 -21.16 19.51 11.26
CA ILE A 218 -21.16 18.69 10.03
C ILE A 218 -22.03 17.46 10.20
N GLN A 219 -23.35 17.58 10.06
CA GLN A 219 -24.28 16.47 10.31
C GLN A 219 -24.59 15.59 9.09
N ASN A 220 -24.01 15.87 7.93
CA ASN A 220 -24.33 15.19 6.66
C ASN A 220 -23.10 14.55 6.03
N GLN A 221 -23.24 13.32 5.50
CA GLN A 221 -22.16 12.59 4.84
C GLN A 221 -21.53 13.38 3.68
N GLN A 222 -22.35 13.98 2.80
CA GLN A 222 -21.83 14.77 1.68
C GLN A 222 -21.04 16.01 2.13
N VAL A 223 -21.41 16.60 3.26
CA VAL A 223 -20.69 17.77 3.82
C VAL A 223 -19.40 17.31 4.47
N ALA A 224 -19.39 16.15 5.13
CA ALA A 224 -18.18 15.53 5.65
C ALA A 224 -17.17 15.18 4.53
N LEU A 225 -17.65 14.58 3.44
CA LEU A 225 -16.82 14.29 2.26
C LEU A 225 -16.25 15.57 1.63
N ASP A 226 -17.05 16.64 1.51
CA ASP A 226 -16.55 17.93 1.02
C ASP A 226 -15.51 18.55 1.98
N TYR A 227 -15.70 18.41 3.29
CA TYR A 227 -14.76 18.88 4.31
C TYR A 227 -13.41 18.18 4.23
N ILE A 228 -13.41 16.86 4.00
CA ILE A 228 -12.19 16.07 3.77
C ILE A 228 -11.56 16.46 2.44
N GLY A 229 -12.35 16.51 1.35
CA GLY A 229 -11.87 16.81 0.01
C GLY A 229 -11.20 18.18 -0.10
N LYS A 230 -11.70 19.20 0.61
CA LYS A 230 -11.07 20.54 0.69
C LYS A 230 -9.65 20.53 1.25
N ARG A 231 -9.28 19.52 2.04
CA ARG A 231 -7.98 19.40 2.73
C ARG A 231 -6.95 18.54 2.00
N GLY A 232 -7.36 17.87 0.91
CA GLY A 232 -6.47 17.10 0.06
C GLY A 232 -6.40 17.59 -1.39
N ALA A 233 -7.49 18.15 -1.94
CA ALA A 233 -7.51 18.65 -3.31
C ALA A 233 -6.82 20.02 -3.47
N THR A 234 -6.37 20.31 -4.69
CA THR A 234 -5.86 21.65 -5.05
C THR A 234 -6.97 22.70 -4.99
N VAL A 235 -6.58 23.95 -4.73
CA VAL A 235 -7.51 25.09 -4.63
C VAL A 235 -8.22 25.29 -5.98
N GLY A 236 -9.53 25.53 -5.97
CA GLY A 236 -10.33 25.80 -7.19
C GLY A 236 -11.10 24.62 -7.77
N VAL A 237 -10.99 23.41 -7.19
CA VAL A 237 -11.75 22.24 -7.64
C VAL A 237 -13.23 22.33 -7.23
N THR A 238 -14.16 21.91 -8.11
CA THR A 238 -15.61 21.91 -7.83
C THR A 238 -15.99 21.00 -6.67
N ARG A 239 -17.13 21.27 -6.01
CA ARG A 239 -17.62 20.48 -4.86
C ARG A 239 -17.75 18.99 -5.19
N GLU A 240 -18.33 18.66 -6.34
CA GLU A 240 -18.52 17.27 -6.77
C GLU A 240 -17.22 16.50 -6.90
N LYS A 241 -16.21 17.12 -7.53
CA LYS A 241 -14.87 16.52 -7.68
C LYS A 241 -14.20 16.30 -6.31
N ARG A 242 -14.37 17.22 -5.35
CA ARG A 242 -13.86 17.07 -3.98
C ARG A 242 -14.53 15.90 -3.23
N ILE A 243 -15.84 15.77 -3.37
CA ILE A 243 -16.60 14.66 -2.77
C ILE A 243 -16.13 13.32 -3.37
N LYS A 244 -16.01 13.24 -4.70
CA LYS A 244 -15.52 12.04 -5.39
C LYS A 244 -14.11 11.67 -4.93
N TYR A 245 -13.21 12.65 -4.86
CA TYR A 245 -11.85 12.47 -4.38
C TYR A 245 -11.79 11.95 -2.94
N ALA A 246 -12.56 12.54 -2.03
CA ALA A 246 -12.63 12.08 -0.64
C ALA A 246 -13.19 10.64 -0.55
N LYS A 247 -14.21 10.31 -1.34
CA LYS A 247 -14.77 8.95 -1.40
C LYS A 247 -13.73 7.94 -1.89
N GLU A 248 -12.97 8.27 -2.94
CA GLU A 248 -11.89 7.41 -3.46
C GLU A 248 -10.79 7.18 -2.41
N ILE A 249 -10.41 8.21 -1.64
CA ILE A 249 -9.44 8.06 -0.54
C ILE A 249 -9.97 7.11 0.53
N LEU A 250 -11.20 7.32 1.03
CA LEU A 250 -11.77 6.48 2.07
C LEU A 250 -11.96 5.02 1.59
N GLN A 251 -12.23 4.82 0.31
CA GLN A 251 -12.45 3.51 -0.26
C GLN A 251 -11.14 2.77 -0.57
N LYS A 252 -10.13 3.41 -1.16
CA LYS A 252 -8.93 2.72 -1.68
C LYS A 252 -7.69 2.94 -0.83
N GLU A 253 -7.55 4.11 -0.22
CA GLU A 253 -6.31 4.52 0.45
C GLU A 253 -6.40 4.39 1.97
N MET A 254 -7.57 4.63 2.58
CA MET A 254 -7.79 4.44 4.01
C MET A 254 -8.00 2.94 4.31
N LEU A 255 -7.14 2.38 5.16
CA LEU A 255 -7.19 0.99 5.62
C LEU A 255 -7.37 -0.07 4.49
N PRO A 256 -6.55 -0.08 3.43
CA PRO A 256 -6.68 -1.01 2.30
C PRO A 256 -6.68 -2.49 2.69
N HIS A 257 -6.04 -2.86 3.81
CA HIS A 257 -6.05 -4.23 4.33
C HIS A 257 -7.43 -4.74 4.78
N VAL A 258 -8.37 -3.86 5.14
CA VAL A 258 -9.74 -4.24 5.51
C VAL A 258 -10.59 -4.47 4.25
N GLY A 259 -10.33 -3.71 3.20
CA GLY A 259 -11.02 -3.84 1.91
C GLY A 259 -10.85 -2.62 1.03
N VAL A 260 -10.88 -2.83 -0.29
CA VAL A 260 -10.82 -1.76 -1.30
C VAL A 260 -12.05 -1.75 -2.22
N GLY A 261 -12.96 -2.72 -2.04
CA GLY A 261 -14.19 -2.83 -2.81
C GLY A 261 -15.21 -1.76 -2.46
N GLU A 262 -16.28 -1.69 -3.24
CA GLU A 262 -17.47 -0.93 -2.84
C GLU A 262 -18.15 -1.61 -1.64
N PHE A 263 -18.86 -0.84 -0.82
CA PHE A 263 -19.60 -1.32 0.37
C PHE A 263 -18.73 -1.91 1.49
N CYS A 264 -17.43 -1.61 1.50
CA CYS A 264 -16.52 -2.00 2.59
C CYS A 264 -16.42 -0.93 3.71
N GLU A 265 -17.14 0.18 3.57
CA GLU A 265 -17.06 1.33 4.48
C GLU A 265 -17.48 0.98 5.92
N THR A 266 -18.47 0.09 6.08
CA THR A 266 -18.91 -0.39 7.40
C THR A 266 -17.83 -1.19 8.11
N LYS A 267 -17.18 -2.13 7.41
CA LYS A 267 -16.05 -2.90 7.96
C LYS A 267 -14.88 -2.00 8.36
N LYS A 268 -14.61 -0.97 7.55
CA LYS A 268 -13.58 0.03 7.86
C LYS A 268 -13.94 0.87 9.08
N ALA A 269 -15.21 1.23 9.25
CA ALA A 269 -15.66 1.97 10.42
C ALA A 269 -15.54 1.16 11.72
N TYR A 270 -15.70 -0.17 11.68
CA TYR A 270 -15.42 -1.03 12.85
C TYR A 270 -13.93 -1.09 13.21
N TYR A 271 -13.03 -1.03 12.22
CA TYR A 271 -11.59 -1.06 12.48
C TYR A 271 -11.05 0.31 12.91
N PHE A 272 -11.59 1.39 12.34
CA PHE A 272 -11.16 2.76 12.55
C PHE A 272 -11.51 3.27 13.95
#